data_AF-A0A0M2SXJ7-F1
#
_entry.id   AF-A0A0M2SXJ7-F1
#
_cell.length_a   1.000
_cell.length_b   1.000
_cell.length_c   1.000
_cell.angle_alpha   90.00
_cell.angle_beta   90.00
_cell.angle_gamma   90.00
#
_symmetry.space_group_name_H-M   'P 1'
#
loop_
_entity.id
_entity.type
_entity.pdbx_description
1 polymer ?
#
loop_
_entity_poly.entity_id
_entity_poly.type
_entity_poly.pdbx_seq_one_letter_code
_entity_poly.pdbx_strand_id
1 'polypeptide(L)'
;MEIVFMMTGSAIILTCFYFIVTPFFSAQAKLAEGVVEGDGRLTLDQVYDAVNELEMDYLMKKIKEKDFLQLKEQYQLLAAELMKQESIPRKQMAASKSEEAELEILRELQKLRKRKGR
;
A
#
# COMPACT_ATOMS: atom_id res chain seq x y z
N MET A 1 1.91 42.48 -37.94
CA MET A 1 3.03 41.52 -37.92
C MET A 1 3.57 41.32 -36.51
N GLU A 2 3.80 42.38 -35.74
CA GLU A 2 4.31 42.28 -34.35
C GLU A 2 3.41 41.45 -33.41
N ILE A 3 2.09 41.66 -33.46
CA ILE A 3 1.12 40.89 -32.66
C ILE A 3 1.14 39.40 -33.02
N VAL A 4 1.32 39.08 -34.30
CA VAL A 4 1.41 37.69 -34.78
C VAL A 4 2.71 37.06 -34.28
N PHE A 5 3.83 37.79 -34.31
CA PHE A 5 5.09 37.33 -33.75
C PHE A 5 5.02 37.11 -32.23
N MET A 6 4.35 38.02 -31.51
CA MET A 6 4.16 37.91 -30.06
C MET A 6 3.28 36.70 -29.69
N MET A 7 2.21 36.44 -30.45
CA MET A 7 1.34 35.26 -30.26
C MET A 7 2.06 33.95 -30.58
N THR A 8 2.84 33.90 -31.66
CA THR A 8 3.62 32.70 -32.00
C THR A 8 4.71 32.44 -30.95
N GLY A 9 5.39 33.48 -30.48
CA GLY A 9 6.40 33.36 -29.42
C GLY A 9 5.80 32.86 -28.10
N SER A 10 4.66 33.39 -27.67
CA SER A 10 3.99 32.94 -26.45
C SER A 10 3.48 31.50 -26.57
N ALA A 11 2.94 31.10 -27.72
CA ALA A 11 2.51 29.72 -27.98
C ALA A 11 3.68 28.73 -27.86
N ILE A 12 4.85 29.08 -28.42
CA ILE A 12 6.06 28.24 -28.30
C ILE A 12 6.49 28.11 -26.83
N ILE A 13 6.54 29.22 -26.09
CA ILE A 13 6.93 29.22 -24.67
C ILE A 13 5.98 28.35 -23.84
N LEU A 14 4.67 28.50 -24.04
CA LEU A 14 3.66 27.69 -23.35
C LEU A 14 3.78 26.20 -23.67
N THR A 15 4.07 25.87 -24.93
CA THR A 15 4.26 24.49 -25.37
C THR A 15 5.51 23.88 -24.72
N CYS A 16 6.64 24.60 -24.73
CA CYS A 16 7.86 24.15 -24.05
C CYS A 16 7.63 23.97 -22.55
N PHE A 17 6.94 24.91 -21.90
CA PHE A 17 6.59 24.81 -20.48
C PHE A 17 5.69 23.61 -20.21
N TYR A 18 4.69 23.37 -21.05
CA TYR A 18 3.84 22.18 -20.97
C TYR A 18 4.67 20.89 -21.05
N PHE A 19 5.59 20.77 -22.00
CA PHE A 19 6.47 19.58 -22.10
C PHE A 19 7.41 19.40 -20.90
N ILE A 20 7.84 20.49 -20.27
CA ILE A 20 8.68 20.42 -19.07
C ILE A 20 7.84 20.00 -17.86
N VAL A 21 6.64 20.54 -17.71
CA VAL A 21 5.78 20.29 -16.54
C VAL A 21 5.07 18.93 -16.63
N THR A 22 4.67 18.50 -17.82
CA THR A 22 3.98 17.22 -18.06
C THR A 22 4.66 16.02 -17.41
N PRO A 23 5.99 15.77 -17.56
CA PRO A 23 6.64 14.61 -16.95
C PRO A 23 6.55 14.61 -15.42
N PHE A 24 6.52 15.77 -14.77
CA PHE A 24 6.40 15.87 -13.31
C PHE A 24 5.00 15.48 -12.81
N PHE A 25 3.96 15.75 -13.61
CA PHE A 25 2.58 15.34 -13.28
C PHE A 25 2.26 13.92 -13.80
N SER A 26 2.86 13.48 -14.91
CA SER A 26 2.65 12.12 -15.45
C SER A 26 3.38 11.05 -14.65
N ALA A 27 4.42 11.40 -13.87
CA ALA A 27 5.04 10.47 -12.92
C ALA A 27 4.05 10.03 -11.82
N GLN A 28 3.14 10.91 -11.39
CA GLN A 28 2.05 10.53 -10.49
C GLN A 28 1.01 9.64 -11.20
N ALA A 29 0.73 9.89 -12.49
CA ALA A 29 -0.23 9.09 -13.25
C ALA A 29 0.26 7.67 -13.60
N LYS A 30 1.56 7.48 -13.86
CA LYS A 30 2.14 6.13 -14.04
C LYS A 30 2.22 5.32 -12.75
N LEU A 31 2.33 5.99 -11.59
CA LEU A 31 2.12 5.34 -10.29
C LEU A 31 0.62 5.01 -10.07
N ALA A 32 -0.30 5.79 -10.64
CA ALA A 32 -1.74 5.61 -10.47
C ALA A 32 -2.35 4.43 -11.27
N GLU A 33 -1.75 3.97 -12.37
CA GLU A 33 -2.25 2.79 -13.10
C GLU A 33 -2.05 1.46 -12.35
N GLY A 34 -1.26 1.44 -11.27
CA GLY A 34 -1.15 0.31 -10.34
C GLY A 34 -1.90 0.51 -9.01
N VAL A 35 -2.44 1.71 -8.75
CA VAL A 35 -3.12 2.02 -7.48
C VAL A 35 -4.62 1.94 -7.71
N VAL A 36 -5.15 0.73 -7.48
CA VAL A 36 -6.54 0.54 -7.09
C VAL A 36 -6.87 1.56 -6.00
N GLU A 37 -7.97 2.28 -6.17
CA GLU A 37 -8.56 3.25 -5.24
C GLU A 37 -8.32 2.84 -3.77
N GLY A 38 -7.34 3.48 -3.15
CA GLY A 38 -7.03 3.30 -1.74
C GLY A 38 -6.49 4.62 -1.21
N ASP A 39 -7.18 5.17 -0.21
CA ASP A 39 -6.72 6.22 0.70
C ASP A 39 -5.19 6.24 0.77
N GLY A 40 -4.53 7.38 0.51
CA GLY A 40 -3.09 7.59 0.27
C GLY A 40 -2.12 7.12 1.36
N ARG A 41 -2.33 5.91 1.84
CA ARG A 41 -1.63 5.15 2.84
C ARG A 41 -0.76 4.15 2.09
N LEU A 42 0.51 4.14 2.45
CA LEU A 42 1.47 3.18 1.95
C LEU A 42 0.97 1.76 2.26
N THR A 43 0.83 0.92 1.24
CA THR A 43 0.40 -0.49 1.42
C THR A 43 1.61 -1.41 1.58
N LEU A 44 1.38 -2.59 2.16
CA LEU A 44 2.43 -3.59 2.33
C LEU A 44 3.04 -4.04 1.00
N ASP A 45 2.22 -4.18 -0.05
CA ASP A 45 2.66 -4.54 -1.40
C ASP A 45 3.62 -3.50 -1.99
N GLN A 46 3.35 -2.21 -1.78
CA GLN A 46 4.24 -1.14 -2.25
C GLN A 46 5.61 -1.20 -1.56
N VAL A 47 5.67 -1.63 -0.30
CA VAL A 47 6.95 -1.84 0.40
C VAL A 47 7.70 -3.04 -0.18
N TYR A 48 7.01 -4.12 -0.57
CA TYR A 48 7.64 -5.25 -1.22
C TYR A 48 8.20 -4.92 -2.60
N ASP A 49 7.46 -4.15 -3.40
CA ASP A 49 7.92 -3.69 -4.71
C ASP A 49 9.16 -2.79 -4.56
N ALA A 50 9.16 -1.88 -3.58
CA ALA A 50 10.29 -1.00 -3.30
C ALA A 50 11.56 -1.78 -2.88
N VAL A 51 11.41 -2.82 -2.06
CA VAL A 51 12.55 -3.69 -1.69
C VAL A 51 13.06 -4.47 -2.90
N ASN A 52 12.18 -4.95 -3.78
CA ASN A 52 12.58 -5.66 -4.98
C ASN A 52 13.36 -4.75 -5.94
N GLU A 53 12.91 -3.51 -6.16
CA GLU A 53 13.66 -2.53 -6.96
C GLU A 53 15.02 -2.23 -6.34
N LEU A 54 15.08 -2.07 -5.01
CA LEU A 54 16.32 -1.87 -4.27
C LEU A 54 17.30 -3.03 -4.43
N GLU A 55 16.82 -4.27 -4.41
CA GLU A 55 17.63 -5.47 -4.66
C GLU A 55 18.18 -5.48 -6.09
N MET A 56 17.35 -5.12 -7.07
CA MET A 56 17.79 -4.99 -8.45
C MET A 56 18.86 -3.91 -8.62
N ASP A 57 18.74 -2.76 -7.94
CA ASP A 57 19.74 -1.70 -7.99
C ASP A 57 21.08 -2.09 -7.36
N TYR A 58 21.05 -2.88 -6.28
CA TYR A 58 22.25 -3.48 -5.70
C TYR A 58 22.90 -4.50 -6.65
N LEU A 59 22.12 -5.41 -7.23
CA LEU A 59 22.60 -6.41 -8.20
C LEU A 59 23.24 -5.74 -9.43
N MET A 60 22.67 -4.62 -9.86
CA MET A 60 23.17 -3.80 -10.96
C MET A 60 24.34 -2.89 -10.55
N LYS A 61 24.82 -2.98 -9.30
CA LYS A 61 25.94 -2.20 -8.75
C LYS A 61 25.73 -0.68 -8.79
N LYS A 62 24.48 -0.22 -8.82
CA LYS A 62 24.14 1.22 -8.75
C LYS A 62 24.34 1.78 -7.34
N ILE A 63 24.24 0.92 -6.33
CA ILE A 63 24.40 1.27 -4.92
C ILE A 63 25.39 0.33 -4.22
N LYS A 64 25.95 0.79 -3.11
CA LYS A 64 26.90 0.00 -2.31
C LYS A 64 26.17 -0.91 -1.35
N GLU A 65 26.79 -2.03 -1.00
CA GLU A 65 26.23 -3.04 -0.09
C GLU A 65 25.81 -2.46 1.27
N LYS A 66 26.61 -1.53 1.82
CA LYS A 66 26.29 -0.86 3.08
C LYS A 66 24.97 -0.08 2.99
N ASP A 67 24.77 0.66 1.90
CA ASP A 67 23.60 1.49 1.70
C ASP A 67 22.37 0.61 1.44
N PHE A 68 22.55 -0.48 0.69
CA PHE A 68 21.54 -1.51 0.47
C PHE A 68 21.07 -2.14 1.79
N LEU A 69 21.99 -2.58 2.64
CA LEU A 69 21.66 -3.23 3.92
C LEU A 69 20.88 -2.28 4.84
N GLN A 70 21.31 -1.02 4.94
CA GLN A 70 20.63 -0.02 5.76
C GLN A 70 19.20 0.25 5.27
N LEU A 71 19.02 0.40 3.95
CA LEU A 71 17.70 0.72 3.40
C LEU A 71 16.77 -0.50 3.45
N LYS A 72 17.30 -1.72 3.25
CA LYS A 72 16.54 -2.96 3.40
C LYS A 72 16.02 -3.15 4.82
N GLU A 73 16.83 -2.85 5.83
CA GLU A 73 16.42 -2.91 7.24
C GLU A 73 15.28 -1.92 7.54
N GLN A 74 15.37 -0.70 7.02
CA GLN A 74 14.31 0.31 7.17
C GLN A 74 12.99 -0.12 6.55
N TYR A 75 13.01 -0.71 5.35
CA TYR A 75 11.79 -1.23 4.72
C TYR A 75 11.21 -2.43 5.47
N GLN A 76 12.03 -3.29 6.06
CA GLN A 76 11.55 -4.41 6.89
C GLN A 76 10.85 -3.92 8.16
N LEU A 77 11.37 -2.88 8.81
CA LEU A 77 10.71 -2.25 9.95
C LEU A 77 9.37 -1.62 9.55
N LEU A 78 9.34 -0.95 8.40
CA LEU A 78 8.13 -0.35 7.85
C LEU A 78 7.06 -1.40 7.52
N ALA A 79 7.45 -2.51 6.90
CA ALA A 79 6.56 -3.64 6.64
C ALA A 79 5.99 -4.23 7.94
N ALA A 80 6.82 -4.39 8.97
CA ALA A 80 6.38 -4.87 10.28
C ALA A 80 5.36 -3.92 10.95
N GLU A 81 5.55 -2.61 10.79
CA GLU A 81 4.61 -1.60 11.28
C GLU A 81 3.27 -1.65 10.53
N LEU A 82 3.30 -1.74 9.20
CA LEU A 82 2.10 -1.86 8.36
C LEU A 82 1.31 -3.14 8.67
N MET A 83 1.99 -4.29 8.81
CA MET A 83 1.36 -5.54 9.22
C MET A 83 0.67 -5.43 10.59
N LYS A 84 1.28 -4.70 11.53
CA LYS A 84 0.69 -4.46 12.84
C LYS A 84 -0.57 -3.59 12.73
N GLN A 85 -0.55 -2.55 11.91
CA GLN A 85 -1.72 -1.68 11.69
C GLN A 85 -2.88 -2.44 11.00
N GLU A 86 -2.59 -3.29 10.02
CA GLU A 86 -3.59 -4.13 9.34
C GLU A 86 -4.14 -5.27 10.21
N SER A 87 -3.40 -5.72 11.22
CA SER A 87 -3.86 -6.75 12.17
C SER A 87 -4.90 -6.25 13.18
N ILE A 88 -5.06 -4.92 13.32
CA ILE A 88 -5.86 -4.31 14.39
C ILE A 88 -7.37 -4.14 14.09
N PRO A 89 -7.92 -4.13 12.87
CA PRO A 89 -9.36 -4.02 12.65
C PRO A 89 -9.99 -5.36 12.19
N ARG A 90 -10.01 -6.36 13.07
CA ARG A 90 -10.99 -7.49 12.95
C ARG A 90 -11.26 -8.28 14.22
N LYS A 91 -10.41 -8.14 15.24
CA LYS A 91 -10.50 -8.95 16.47
C LYS A 91 -11.71 -8.61 17.36
N GLN A 92 -12.30 -7.41 17.24
CA GLN A 92 -13.44 -7.01 18.06
C GLN A 92 -14.79 -7.61 17.62
N MET A 93 -14.98 -7.96 16.34
CA MET A 93 -16.23 -8.58 15.88
C MET A 93 -16.21 -10.12 15.91
N ALA A 94 -15.03 -10.73 15.77
CA ALA A 94 -14.91 -12.20 15.77
C ALA A 94 -14.98 -12.80 17.19
N ALA A 95 -14.48 -12.10 18.21
CA ALA A 95 -14.54 -12.56 19.60
C ALA A 95 -15.98 -12.69 20.12
N SER A 96 -16.84 -11.70 19.85
CA SER A 96 -18.24 -11.69 20.28
C SER A 96 -19.06 -12.83 19.66
N LYS A 97 -18.86 -13.16 18.37
CA LYS A 97 -19.56 -14.27 17.72
C LYS A 97 -19.08 -15.65 18.18
N SER A 98 -17.80 -15.78 18.53
CA SER A 98 -17.25 -17.04 19.06
C SER A 98 -17.82 -17.36 20.44
N GLU A 99 -17.92 -16.35 21.31
CA GLU A 99 -18.45 -16.51 22.68
C GLU A 99 -19.94 -16.88 22.68
N GLU A 100 -20.75 -16.28 21.80
CA GLU A 100 -22.17 -16.64 21.65
C GLU A 100 -22.34 -18.07 21.12
N ALA A 101 -21.53 -18.50 20.16
CA ALA A 101 -21.57 -19.85 19.61
C ALA A 101 -21.17 -20.91 20.65
N GLU A 102 -20.15 -20.64 21.47
CA GLU A 102 -19.71 -21.54 22.55
C GLU A 102 -20.79 -21.71 23.64
N LEU A 103 -21.49 -20.63 24.00
CA LEU A 103 -22.60 -20.66 24.94
C LEU A 103 -23.79 -21.48 24.42
N GLU A 104 -24.09 -21.39 23.13
CA GLU A 104 -25.15 -22.17 22.48
C GLU A 104 -24.84 -23.68 22.50
N ILE A 105 -23.59 -24.04 22.16
CA ILE A 105 -23.11 -25.44 22.17
C ILE A 105 -23.20 -26.04 23.59
N LEU A 106 -22.80 -25.28 24.62
CA LEU A 106 -22.88 -25.73 26.01
C LEU A 106 -24.32 -26.00 26.46
N ARG A 107 -25.28 -25.18 26.03
CA ARG A 107 -26.71 -25.39 26.33
C ARG A 107 -27.24 -26.68 25.71
N GLU A 108 -26.89 -26.95 24.45
CA GLU A 108 -27.32 -28.18 23.77
C GLU A 108 -26.68 -29.44 24.37
N LEU A 109 -25.39 -29.39 24.72
CA LEU A 109 -24.71 -30.49 25.43
C LEU A 109 -25.35 -30.80 26.79
N GLN A 110 -25.78 -29.78 27.54
CA GLN A 110 -26.50 -29.97 28.79
C GLN A 110 -27.89 -30.59 28.59
N LYS A 111 -28.63 -30.19 27.54
CA LYS A 111 -29.92 -30.80 27.19
C LYS A 111 -29.77 -32.28 26.84
N LEU A 112 -28.74 -32.63 26.06
CA LEU A 112 -28.43 -34.01 25.69
C LEU A 112 -28.04 -34.85 26.92
N ARG A 113 -27.25 -34.29 27.84
CA ARG A 113 -26.85 -34.96 29.09
C ARG A 113 -28.05 -35.24 30.00
N LYS A 114 -29.04 -34.35 30.05
CA LYS A 114 -30.30 -34.57 30.78
C LYS A 114 -31.22 -35.60 30.12
N ARG A 115 -31.16 -35.76 28.79
CA ARG A 115 -31.92 -36.77 28.05
C ARG A 115 -31.33 -38.19 28.12
N LYS A 116 -30.01 -38.32 28.28
CA LYS A 116 -29.32 -39.62 28.34
C LYS A 116 -29.30 -40.28 29.73
N GLY A 117 -30.00 -39.69 30.71
CA GLY A 117 -30.07 -40.16 32.10
C GLY A 117 -31.41 -40.79 32.49
N ARG A 118 -32.12 -41.43 31.55
CA ARG A 118 -33.36 -42.16 31.82
C ARG A 118 -33.32 -43.53 31.16
#